data_AF-A0A8I1QG00-F1
#
_entry.id   AF-A0A8I1QG00-F1
#
_cell.length_a   1.000
_cell.length_b   1.000
_cell.length_c   1.000
_cell.angle_alpha   90.00
_cell.angle_beta   90.00
_cell.angle_gamma   90.00
#
_symmetry.space_group_name_H-M   'P 1'
#
loop_
_entity.id
_entity.type
_entity.pdbx_description
1 polymer ?
#
loop_
_entity_poly.entity_id
_entity_poly.type
_entity_poly.pdbx_seq_one_letter_code
_entity_poly.pdbx_strand_id
1 'polypeptide(L)'
;MPDTVFFSWQSDVAQNRTFIRSALDRALEELGGARSVDEPSRELVADQDTQGVPGSPSIADAILAKIGSSFAFVADLSFVAERASGGKVPNPNVMLEYGYALRALGDAHVIAVFNEAYGKPEDLPFDLAHRRWPIRFHLEASQVDRSEQKSRLVKSLKLAIASIITLEAQRDQSPEPPIDATGLARRYCRDDSLSLEWTELLQSAVGTIRDFIDTDWPSTPPDGPTFNALLEAIAAHSEDLRRMMLICGRWGTANAISEAVAAIRDLSYRGDVRSGYSLWTSMRELPAVICFYWLVAGSIARDDLTVTKGILTSTISNGRSRAPLVTALNFALDDINWKAMKGLERHYYPQSVYAGEMMKLDARFIALNEQRATQLYADTEHLISLEFAYQRLREAERTGIWFWAPGGDFLWDTSPRRFAGLSEEGYSPLIEAGLLGGSEASASAALQAYREHLKGHSGFLRLAI
;
A
#
# COMPACT_ATOMS: atom_id res chain seq x y z
N MET A 1 22.92 11.96 -15.36
CA MET A 1 23.76 13.02 -14.76
C MET A 1 24.70 12.34 -13.78
N PRO A 2 25.90 12.88 -13.51
CA PRO A 2 26.75 12.33 -12.46
C PRO A 2 26.03 12.39 -11.10
N ASP A 3 26.21 11.36 -10.30
CA ASP A 3 25.81 11.36 -8.89
C ASP A 3 26.64 12.43 -8.15
N THR A 4 26.03 13.22 -7.28
CA THR A 4 26.73 14.34 -6.62
C THR A 4 26.97 14.06 -5.15
N VAL A 5 28.15 14.43 -4.63
CA VAL A 5 28.39 14.49 -3.19
C VAL A 5 28.35 15.94 -2.76
N PHE A 6 27.28 16.33 -2.04
CA PHE A 6 27.11 17.70 -1.60
C PHE A 6 27.99 17.96 -0.37
N PHE A 7 28.84 18.98 -0.44
CA PHE A 7 29.71 19.38 0.66
C PHE A 7 29.17 20.66 1.33
N SER A 8 28.67 20.50 2.56
CA SER A 8 28.26 21.58 3.44
C SER A 8 29.43 22.03 4.33
N TRP A 9 29.77 23.31 4.22
CA TRP A 9 31.00 23.88 4.76
C TRP A 9 30.75 25.20 5.48
N GLN A 10 31.73 25.65 6.25
CA GLN A 10 31.69 26.93 6.97
C GLN A 10 32.99 27.73 6.77
N SER A 11 32.91 29.06 6.90
CA SER A 11 34.02 29.99 6.70
C SER A 11 34.76 30.41 7.98
N ASP A 12 34.21 30.08 9.15
CA ASP A 12 34.69 30.53 10.47
C ASP A 12 36.02 29.87 10.87
N VAL A 13 36.24 28.61 10.48
CA VAL A 13 37.52 27.92 10.67
C VAL A 13 38.34 28.02 9.41
N ALA A 14 39.37 28.86 9.46
CA ALA A 14 40.31 29.04 8.38
C ALA A 14 40.92 27.69 7.95
N GLN A 15 41.06 27.49 6.63
CA GLN A 15 41.59 26.28 5.98
C GLN A 15 40.71 25.02 6.00
N ASN A 16 39.71 24.89 6.88
CA ASN A 16 38.86 23.70 6.90
C ASN A 16 38.18 23.45 5.56
N ARG A 17 37.49 24.46 5.01
CA ARG A 17 36.79 24.36 3.72
C ARG A 17 37.69 23.79 2.63
N THR A 18 38.84 24.43 2.39
CA THR A 18 39.75 24.05 1.29
C THR A 18 40.43 22.73 1.56
N PHE A 19 40.78 22.43 2.82
CA PHE A 19 41.39 21.17 3.21
C PHE A 19 40.44 19.99 2.99
N ILE A 20 39.23 20.06 3.55
CA ILE A 20 38.19 19.03 3.44
C ILE A 20 37.79 18.87 1.98
N ARG A 21 37.51 19.97 1.26
CA ARG A 21 37.15 19.91 -0.16
C ARG A 21 38.22 19.20 -0.98
N SER A 22 39.50 19.58 -0.79
CA SER A 22 40.60 18.96 -1.54
C SER A 22 40.88 17.50 -1.16
N ALA A 23 40.43 17.05 0.01
CA ALA A 23 40.48 15.64 0.41
C ALA A 23 39.29 14.87 -0.16
N LEU A 24 38.11 15.47 -0.20
CA LEU A 24 36.91 14.92 -0.81
C LEU A 24 37.10 14.73 -2.32
N ASP A 25 37.54 15.77 -3.03
CA ASP A 25 37.79 15.70 -4.48
C ASP A 25 38.76 14.55 -4.81
N ARG A 26 39.88 14.43 -4.07
CA ARG A 26 40.85 13.35 -4.25
C ARG A 26 40.28 11.96 -3.91
N ALA A 27 39.42 11.86 -2.89
CA ALA A 27 38.76 10.60 -2.56
C ALA A 27 37.82 10.15 -3.68
N LEU A 28 37.09 11.09 -4.30
CA LEU A 28 36.21 10.82 -5.44
C LEU A 28 37.00 10.44 -6.70
N GLU A 29 38.10 11.12 -6.99
CA GLU A 29 39.02 10.77 -8.08
C GLU A 29 39.58 9.33 -7.91
N GLU A 30 40.05 8.98 -6.70
CA GLU A 30 40.55 7.64 -6.40
C GLU A 30 39.46 6.56 -6.51
N LEU A 31 38.20 6.89 -6.23
CA LEU A 31 37.06 5.97 -6.42
C LEU A 31 36.71 5.80 -7.89
N GLY A 32 36.79 6.87 -8.70
CA GLY A 32 36.54 6.81 -10.13
C GLY A 32 37.60 6.03 -10.91
N GLY A 33 38.87 6.09 -10.49
CA GLY A 33 40.00 5.46 -11.20
C GLY A 33 40.28 3.98 -10.88
N ALA A 34 39.63 3.37 -9.88
CA ALA A 34 39.99 2.05 -9.35
C ALA A 34 39.18 0.85 -9.88
N ARG A 35 38.40 0.99 -10.97
CA ARG A 35 37.40 -0.02 -11.40
C ARG A 35 37.84 -0.92 -12.57
N SER A 36 37.47 -2.20 -12.50
CA SER A 36 37.55 -3.20 -13.57
C SER A 36 36.40 -3.05 -14.59
N VAL A 37 36.58 -3.60 -15.80
CA VAL A 37 35.77 -3.39 -17.02
C VAL A 37 34.28 -3.77 -16.90
N ASP A 38 33.84 -4.46 -15.85
CA ASP A 38 32.49 -5.02 -15.72
C ASP A 38 31.52 -4.29 -14.76
N GLU A 39 31.88 -3.13 -14.16
CA GLU A 39 30.95 -2.35 -13.30
C GLU A 39 30.28 -1.18 -14.06
N PRO A 40 28.94 -1.00 -13.98
CA PRO A 40 28.26 0.15 -14.57
C PRO A 40 28.76 1.48 -13.96
N SER A 41 29.06 2.46 -14.81
CA SER A 41 29.74 3.70 -14.41
C SER A 41 28.79 4.72 -13.76
N ARG A 42 28.87 4.85 -12.43
CA ARG A 42 28.38 6.04 -11.69
C ARG A 42 29.53 7.05 -11.57
N GLU A 43 29.45 8.16 -12.30
CA GLU A 43 30.37 9.29 -12.18
C GLU A 43 29.98 10.11 -10.94
N LEU A 44 30.91 10.27 -9.97
CA LEU A 44 30.66 11.00 -8.72
C LEU A 44 31.45 12.32 -8.70
N VAL A 45 30.77 13.45 -8.46
CA VAL A 45 31.40 14.78 -8.43
C VAL A 45 30.99 15.54 -7.17
N ALA A 46 31.92 16.27 -6.55
CA ALA A 46 31.61 17.10 -5.40
C ALA A 46 30.90 18.42 -5.80
N ASP A 47 29.83 18.75 -5.09
CA ASP A 47 28.98 19.92 -5.35
C ASP A 47 28.81 20.79 -4.07
N GLN A 48 28.49 22.08 -4.23
CA GLN A 48 28.32 23.04 -3.13
C GLN A 48 27.48 24.25 -3.57
N ASP A 49 26.96 25.01 -2.59
CA ASP A 49 26.28 26.30 -2.77
C ASP A 49 25.25 26.27 -3.93
N THR A 50 25.13 27.35 -4.71
CA THR A 50 24.26 27.43 -5.91
C THR A 50 25.01 27.11 -7.22
N GLN A 51 26.16 26.43 -7.16
CA GLN A 51 26.97 26.11 -8.34
C GLN A 51 26.13 25.37 -9.40
N GLY A 52 26.22 25.80 -10.67
CA GLY A 52 25.53 25.18 -11.80
C GLY A 52 24.05 25.54 -11.95
N VAL A 53 23.45 26.35 -11.06
CA VAL A 53 22.04 26.76 -11.16
C VAL A 53 21.90 28.07 -11.96
N PRO A 54 21.17 28.10 -13.08
CA PRO A 54 21.01 29.31 -13.89
C PRO A 54 20.05 30.33 -13.26
N GLY A 55 20.27 31.62 -13.52
CA GLY A 55 19.40 32.72 -13.10
C GLY A 55 19.70 33.26 -11.69
N SER A 56 18.67 33.79 -11.01
CA SER A 56 18.75 34.33 -9.64
C SER A 56 17.79 33.56 -8.72
N PRO A 57 18.09 32.28 -8.40
CA PRO A 57 17.23 31.47 -7.55
C PRO A 57 17.28 31.96 -6.10
N SER A 58 16.25 31.61 -5.32
CA SER A 58 16.37 31.63 -3.86
C SER A 58 17.54 30.72 -3.45
N ILE A 59 18.57 31.32 -2.84
CA ILE A 59 19.83 30.62 -2.51
C ILE A 59 19.54 29.43 -1.59
N ALA A 60 18.68 29.62 -0.58
CA ALA A 60 18.30 28.57 0.34
C ALA A 60 17.55 27.43 -0.37
N ASP A 61 16.56 27.74 -1.19
CA ASP A 61 15.77 26.71 -1.88
C ASP A 61 16.62 25.92 -2.89
N ALA A 62 17.54 26.59 -3.59
CA ALA A 62 18.48 25.95 -4.50
C ALA A 62 19.43 25.00 -3.76
N ILE A 63 19.98 25.41 -2.61
CA ILE A 63 20.84 24.56 -1.79
C ILE A 63 20.07 23.34 -1.27
N LEU A 64 18.87 23.53 -0.72
CA LEU A 64 18.04 22.43 -0.22
C LEU A 64 17.64 21.46 -1.33
N ALA A 65 17.31 21.97 -2.53
CA ALA A 65 17.03 21.14 -3.70
C ALA A 65 18.24 20.29 -4.08
N LYS A 66 19.44 20.89 -4.14
CA LYS A 66 20.69 20.19 -4.46
C LYS A 66 21.04 19.13 -3.42
N ILE A 67 20.88 19.45 -2.13
CA ILE A 67 21.06 18.48 -1.05
C ILE A 67 20.10 17.31 -1.24
N GLY A 68 18.80 17.58 -1.50
CA GLY A 68 17.78 16.55 -1.68
C GLY A 68 17.99 15.66 -2.90
N SER A 69 18.73 16.12 -3.90
CA SER A 69 19.10 15.35 -5.10
C SER A 69 20.49 14.72 -5.05
N SER A 70 21.24 14.92 -3.96
CA SER A 70 22.62 14.43 -3.87
C SER A 70 22.69 12.95 -3.48
N PHE A 71 23.72 12.27 -3.97
CA PHE A 71 23.99 10.86 -3.66
C PHE A 71 24.49 10.68 -2.22
N ALA A 72 25.30 11.61 -1.74
CA ALA A 72 25.77 11.65 -0.36
C ALA A 72 25.99 13.10 0.08
N PHE A 73 25.93 13.32 1.39
CA PHE A 73 26.15 14.63 2.01
C PHE A 73 27.34 14.59 2.96
N VAL A 74 28.23 15.57 2.88
CA VAL A 74 29.40 15.71 3.76
C VAL A 74 29.30 17.03 4.52
N ALA A 75 29.37 16.98 5.85
CA ALA A 75 29.19 18.16 6.72
C ALA A 75 30.44 18.44 7.57
N ASP A 76 30.93 19.68 7.54
CA ASP A 76 31.95 20.15 8.50
C ASP A 76 31.31 20.56 9.84
N LEU A 77 31.34 19.66 10.82
CA LEU A 77 30.78 19.89 12.16
C LEU A 77 31.78 20.50 13.15
N SER A 78 32.92 21.00 12.66
CA SER A 78 33.90 21.67 13.52
C SER A 78 33.28 22.86 14.25
N PHE A 79 33.67 23.07 15.50
CA PHE A 79 33.17 24.18 16.30
C PHE A 79 33.65 25.52 15.76
N VAL A 80 32.73 26.48 15.69
CA VAL A 80 32.99 27.83 15.18
C VAL A 80 32.84 28.90 16.26
N ALA A 81 32.13 28.60 17.35
CA ALA A 81 31.90 29.52 18.45
C ALA A 81 31.75 28.80 19.78
N GLU A 82 31.86 29.57 20.86
CA GLU A 82 31.60 29.13 22.24
C GLU A 82 30.39 29.91 22.80
N ARG A 83 29.48 29.20 23.46
CA ARG A 83 28.33 29.79 24.16
C ARG A 83 28.81 30.53 25.40
N ALA A 84 28.04 31.52 25.84
CA ALA A 84 28.31 32.21 27.11
C ALA A 84 28.40 31.27 28.33
N SER A 85 27.76 30.10 28.26
CA SER A 85 27.80 29.05 29.28
C SER A 85 28.98 28.06 29.14
N GLY A 86 29.93 28.30 28.24
CA GLY A 86 31.15 27.50 28.05
C GLY A 86 31.05 26.32 27.07
N GLY A 87 29.88 26.09 26.45
CA GLY A 87 29.71 24.98 25.49
C GLY A 87 29.95 25.42 24.05
N LYS A 88 30.66 24.63 23.25
CA LYS A 88 30.95 24.97 21.85
C LYS A 88 29.77 24.64 20.91
N VAL A 89 29.72 25.32 19.76
CA VAL A 89 28.66 25.13 18.75
C VAL A 89 29.25 25.06 17.32
N PRO A 90 28.77 24.12 16.49
CA PRO A 90 29.06 24.11 15.05
C PRO A 90 28.37 25.28 14.33
N ASN A 91 28.69 25.47 13.04
CA ASN A 91 28.06 26.50 12.24
C ASN A 91 26.55 26.24 12.05
N PRO A 92 25.66 27.22 12.29
CA PRO A 92 24.22 27.02 12.25
C PRO A 92 23.67 26.70 10.84
N ASN A 93 24.30 27.20 9.77
CA ASN A 93 23.87 26.88 8.40
C ASN A 93 24.19 25.43 8.07
N VAL A 94 25.39 24.97 8.41
CA VAL A 94 25.78 23.56 8.26
C VAL A 94 24.84 22.66 9.06
N MET A 95 24.44 23.08 10.27
CA MET A 95 23.49 22.32 11.10
C MET A 95 22.08 22.24 10.47
N LEU A 96 21.60 23.31 9.86
CA LEU A 96 20.31 23.32 9.13
C LEU A 96 20.36 22.38 7.93
N GLU A 97 21.40 22.49 7.12
CA GLU A 97 21.62 21.65 5.95
C GLU A 97 21.80 20.18 6.33
N TYR A 98 22.53 19.90 7.41
CA TYR A 98 22.70 18.56 7.98
C TYR A 98 21.36 17.96 8.42
N GLY A 99 20.51 18.74 9.11
CA GLY A 99 19.17 18.31 9.51
C GLY A 99 18.28 18.01 8.30
N TYR A 100 18.34 18.85 7.26
CA TYR A 100 17.63 18.61 6.01
C TYR A 100 18.16 17.37 5.27
N ALA A 101 19.48 17.19 5.19
CA ALA A 101 20.11 16.03 4.56
C ALA A 101 19.71 14.72 5.24
N LEU A 102 19.66 14.70 6.58
CA LEU A 102 19.13 13.55 7.33
C LEU A 102 17.69 13.22 6.95
N ARG A 103 16.84 14.25 6.75
CA ARG A 103 15.44 14.06 6.36
C ARG A 103 15.28 13.61 4.91
N ALA A 104 16.12 14.14 4.01
CA ALA A 104 15.99 13.93 2.56
C ALA A 104 16.69 12.66 2.08
N LEU A 105 17.89 12.38 2.57
CA LEU A 105 18.76 11.28 2.10
C LEU A 105 18.78 10.08 3.06
N GLY A 106 18.35 10.28 4.30
CA GLY A 106 18.51 9.29 5.37
C GLY A 106 19.90 9.34 6.00
N ASP A 107 20.02 8.72 7.16
CA ASP A 107 21.24 8.68 7.97
C ASP A 107 22.41 7.96 7.30
N ALA A 108 22.13 6.91 6.51
CA ALA A 108 23.16 6.15 5.81
C ALA A 108 23.95 6.97 4.77
N HIS A 109 23.37 8.06 4.23
CA HIS A 109 23.96 8.90 3.18
C HIS A 109 24.64 10.17 3.71
N VAL A 110 24.64 10.37 5.03
CA VAL A 110 25.16 11.59 5.66
C VAL A 110 26.47 11.29 6.39
N ILE A 111 27.54 11.97 5.97
CA ILE A 111 28.89 11.86 6.51
C ILE A 111 29.25 13.15 7.25
N ALA A 112 29.62 13.04 8.52
CA ALA A 112 30.17 14.16 9.28
C ALA A 112 31.70 14.11 9.28
N VAL A 113 32.35 15.27 9.15
CA VAL A 113 33.77 15.46 9.40
C VAL A 113 33.98 16.46 10.54
N PHE A 114 35.08 16.31 11.28
CA PHE A 114 35.36 17.15 12.44
C PHE A 114 36.86 17.40 12.60
N ASN A 115 37.24 18.67 12.76
CA ASN A 115 38.61 19.06 13.07
C ASN A 115 38.86 19.10 14.58
N GLU A 116 39.62 18.14 15.09
CA GLU A 116 39.93 18.00 16.52
C GLU A 116 40.78 19.15 17.09
N ALA A 117 41.36 20.02 16.24
CA ALA A 117 42.04 21.23 16.72
C ALA A 117 41.07 22.24 17.37
N TYR A 118 39.77 22.15 17.08
CA TYR A 118 38.76 23.11 17.55
C TYR A 118 37.90 22.60 18.71
N GLY A 119 38.11 21.36 19.13
CA GLY A 119 37.44 20.75 20.28
C GLY A 119 37.37 19.24 20.16
N LYS A 120 36.53 18.64 21.00
CA LYS A 120 36.30 17.21 21.01
C LYS A 120 34.93 16.91 20.40
N PRO A 121 34.79 15.92 19.49
CA PRO A 121 33.49 15.52 18.94
C PRO A 121 32.47 15.14 20.02
N GLU A 122 32.92 14.69 21.19
CA GLU A 122 32.10 14.41 22.37
C GLU A 122 31.32 15.62 22.88
N ASP A 123 31.82 16.83 22.62
CA ASP A 123 31.17 18.08 23.02
C ASP A 123 30.08 18.52 22.03
N LEU A 124 29.84 17.73 20.96
CA LEU A 124 28.76 18.00 20.01
C LEU A 124 27.39 17.97 20.72
N PRO A 125 26.38 18.71 20.21
CA PRO A 125 25.02 18.67 20.75
C PRO A 125 24.50 17.23 20.93
N PHE A 126 23.71 17.02 22.00
CA PHE A 126 23.21 15.70 22.42
C PHE A 126 22.61 14.87 21.27
N ASP A 127 21.83 15.50 20.39
CA ASP A 127 21.21 14.82 19.23
C ASP A 127 22.21 14.27 18.21
N LEU A 128 23.43 14.82 18.17
CA LEU A 128 24.54 14.32 17.34
C LEU A 128 25.42 13.29 18.07
N ALA A 129 25.52 13.38 19.40
CA ALA A 129 26.32 12.47 20.21
C ALA A 129 25.84 11.00 20.15
N HIS A 130 24.56 10.79 19.83
CA HIS A 130 23.96 9.46 19.62
C HIS A 130 24.05 8.94 18.19
N ARG A 131 24.70 9.67 17.28
CA ARG A 131 24.89 9.26 15.89
C ARG A 131 26.28 8.68 15.66
N ARG A 132 26.50 8.15 14.45
CA ARG A 132 27.82 7.67 14.02
C ARG A 132 28.83 8.81 14.16
N TRP A 133 29.95 8.50 14.79
CA TRP A 133 31.01 9.46 15.07
C TRP A 133 31.56 10.12 13.79
N PRO A 134 31.86 11.44 13.82
CA PRO A 134 32.47 12.12 12.69
C PRO A 134 33.81 11.51 12.28
N ILE A 135 34.16 11.63 11.00
CA ILE A 135 35.52 11.37 10.52
C ILE A 135 36.42 12.50 11.03
N ARG A 136 37.46 12.13 11.77
CA ARG A 136 38.30 13.07 12.49
C ARG A 136 39.58 13.34 11.73
N PHE A 137 39.99 14.59 11.74
CA PHE A 137 41.32 15.02 11.35
C PHE A 137 41.77 16.10 12.33
N HIS A 138 43.08 16.31 12.40
CA HIS A 138 43.64 17.37 13.23
C HIS A 138 44.41 18.32 12.33
N LEU A 139 43.97 19.57 12.25
CA LEU A 139 44.62 20.63 11.47
C LEU A 139 44.59 21.94 12.24
N GLU A 140 45.76 22.36 12.74
CA GLU A 140 45.94 23.68 13.33
C GLU A 140 46.15 24.75 12.25
N ALA A 141 45.79 26.00 12.55
CA ALA A 141 45.94 27.11 11.62
C ALA A 141 47.41 27.35 11.18
N SER A 142 48.39 27.04 12.04
CA SER A 142 49.83 27.19 11.78
C SER A 142 50.48 25.98 11.14
N GLN A 143 49.74 24.90 10.87
CA GLN A 143 50.32 23.64 10.45
C GLN A 143 50.84 23.69 9.01
N VAL A 144 52.15 23.52 8.84
CA VAL A 144 52.84 23.61 7.54
C VAL A 144 52.72 22.31 6.75
N ASP A 145 53.03 21.17 7.38
CA ASP A 145 52.82 19.86 6.76
C ASP A 145 51.49 19.26 7.18
N ARG A 146 50.62 19.10 6.19
CA ARG A 146 49.26 18.55 6.33
C ARG A 146 49.07 17.29 5.48
N SER A 147 50.15 16.76 4.90
CA SER A 147 50.12 15.63 3.97
C SER A 147 49.58 14.36 4.62
N GLU A 148 50.04 14.04 5.82
CA GLU A 148 49.60 12.87 6.58
C GLU A 148 48.11 12.95 6.93
N GLN A 149 47.67 14.08 7.50
CA GLN A 149 46.28 14.31 7.87
C GLN A 149 45.37 14.29 6.64
N LYS A 150 45.82 14.85 5.52
CA LYS A 150 45.10 14.80 4.25
C LYS A 150 44.96 13.37 3.75
N SER A 151 46.04 12.59 3.76
CA SER A 151 46.02 11.18 3.36
C SER A 151 45.05 10.35 4.21
N ARG A 152 45.05 10.56 5.54
CA ARG A 152 44.10 9.92 6.45
C ARG A 152 42.65 10.31 6.15
N LEU A 153 42.37 11.60 5.95
CA LEU A 153 41.03 12.09 5.63
C LEU A 153 40.54 11.55 4.28
N VAL A 154 41.39 11.55 3.24
CA VAL A 154 41.10 10.94 1.93
C VAL A 154 40.72 9.47 2.08
N LYS A 155 41.52 8.70 2.83
CA LYS A 155 41.25 7.27 3.07
C LYS A 155 39.90 7.05 3.76
N SER A 156 39.59 7.83 4.79
CA SER A 156 38.34 7.68 5.53
C SER A 156 37.11 8.12 4.73
N LEU A 157 37.20 9.26 4.02
CA LEU A 157 36.13 9.71 3.11
C LEU A 157 35.88 8.68 2.00
N LYS A 158 36.96 8.13 1.42
CA LYS A 158 36.87 7.07 0.42
C LYS A 158 36.11 5.85 0.94
N LEU A 159 36.47 5.35 2.13
CA LEU A 159 35.80 4.20 2.73
C LEU A 159 34.33 4.47 3.06
N ALA A 160 34.02 5.67 3.56
CA ALA A 160 32.65 6.06 3.87
C ALA A 160 31.78 6.13 2.60
N ILE A 161 32.26 6.82 1.55
CA ILE A 161 31.55 6.94 0.28
C ILE A 161 31.45 5.58 -0.42
N ALA A 162 32.50 4.77 -0.41
CA ALA A 162 32.45 3.40 -0.93
C ALA A 162 31.38 2.55 -0.23
N SER A 163 31.20 2.71 1.09
CA SER A 163 30.14 2.01 1.82
C SER A 163 28.74 2.43 1.36
N ILE A 164 28.55 3.71 1.04
CA ILE A 164 27.29 4.22 0.47
C ILE A 164 27.07 3.66 -0.95
N ILE A 165 28.12 3.62 -1.78
CA ILE A 165 28.07 2.98 -3.10
C ILE A 165 27.69 1.50 -2.99
N THR A 166 28.29 0.76 -2.05
CA THR A 166 27.93 -0.64 -1.82
C THR A 166 26.50 -0.79 -1.33
N LEU A 167 26.03 0.08 -0.42
CA LEU A 167 24.64 0.09 0.04
C LEU A 167 23.66 0.33 -1.11
N GLU A 168 23.95 1.29 -1.98
CA GLU A 168 23.11 1.60 -3.14
C GLU A 168 23.19 0.50 -4.21
N ALA A 169 24.37 -0.08 -4.46
CA ALA A 169 24.50 -1.25 -5.33
C ALA A 169 23.74 -2.47 -4.78
N GLN A 170 23.71 -2.66 -3.46
CA GLN A 170 22.89 -3.67 -2.80
C GLN A 170 21.41 -3.33 -2.87
N ARG A 171 21.00 -2.05 -2.85
CA ARG A 171 19.61 -1.63 -3.10
C ARG A 171 19.17 -1.79 -4.55
N ASP A 172 20.07 -1.60 -5.50
CA ASP A 172 19.83 -1.81 -6.94
C ASP A 172 19.79 -3.30 -7.30
N GLN A 173 20.58 -4.14 -6.60
CA GLN A 173 20.65 -5.60 -6.80
C GLN A 173 19.65 -6.38 -5.95
N SER A 174 19.25 -5.82 -4.81
CA SER A 174 17.96 -6.17 -4.22
C SER A 174 16.91 -5.68 -5.20
N PRO A 175 15.84 -6.44 -5.53
CA PRO A 175 14.73 -5.80 -6.21
C PRO A 175 14.37 -4.57 -5.39
N GLU A 176 14.28 -3.39 -6.03
CA GLU A 176 13.50 -2.28 -5.46
C GLU A 176 12.25 -2.93 -4.84
N PRO A 177 11.81 -2.54 -3.62
CA PRO A 177 10.49 -2.99 -3.22
C PRO A 177 9.63 -2.62 -4.41
N PRO A 178 8.98 -3.59 -5.08
CA PRO A 178 8.21 -3.24 -6.25
C PRO A 178 7.32 -2.09 -5.79
N ILE A 179 7.01 -1.14 -6.65
CA ILE A 179 5.73 -0.49 -6.44
C ILE A 179 4.75 -1.67 -6.57
N ASP A 180 4.48 -2.31 -5.42
CA ASP A 180 3.62 -3.47 -5.30
C ASP A 180 2.31 -3.05 -5.98
N ALA A 181 1.57 -3.99 -6.56
CA ALA A 181 0.34 -3.69 -7.29
C ALA A 181 -0.56 -2.72 -6.49
N THR A 182 -0.51 -2.80 -5.16
CA THR A 182 -1.13 -1.87 -4.22
C THR A 182 -0.63 -0.41 -4.29
N GLY A 183 0.67 -0.17 -4.40
CA GLY A 183 1.26 1.15 -4.58
C GLY A 183 0.91 1.77 -5.93
N LEU A 184 0.92 0.97 -6.99
CA LEU A 184 0.52 1.40 -8.33
C LEU A 184 -0.97 1.74 -8.35
N ALA A 185 -1.81 0.88 -7.75
CA ALA A 185 -3.24 1.12 -7.63
C ALA A 185 -3.57 2.43 -6.90
N ARG A 186 -2.87 2.76 -5.80
CA ARG A 186 -3.05 4.04 -5.10
C ARG A 186 -2.79 5.24 -6.00
N ARG A 187 -1.86 5.12 -6.95
CA ARG A 187 -1.51 6.20 -7.89
C ARG A 187 -2.53 6.25 -9.03
N TYR A 188 -2.77 5.13 -9.69
CA TYR A 188 -3.51 5.09 -10.95
C TYR A 188 -5.02 5.28 -10.76
N CYS A 189 -5.63 4.66 -9.74
CA CYS A 189 -7.10 4.73 -9.59
C CYS A 189 -7.63 6.14 -9.25
N ARG A 190 -6.76 7.07 -8.85
CA ARG A 190 -7.13 8.42 -8.39
C ARG A 190 -7.00 9.49 -9.46
N ASP A 191 -6.42 9.16 -10.60
CA ASP A 191 -6.08 10.10 -11.66
C ASP A 191 -6.52 9.54 -13.01
N ASP A 192 -7.57 10.13 -13.57
CA ASP A 192 -8.13 9.70 -14.86
C ASP A 192 -7.14 9.88 -16.02
N SER A 193 -6.06 10.67 -15.87
CA SER A 193 -5.00 10.74 -16.88
C SER A 193 -4.15 9.47 -16.97
N LEU A 194 -4.21 8.61 -15.94
CA LEU A 194 -3.53 7.32 -15.83
C LEU A 194 -4.49 6.15 -16.05
N SER A 195 -5.61 6.37 -16.76
CA SER A 195 -6.63 5.35 -16.96
C SER A 195 -6.10 4.14 -17.73
N LEU A 196 -5.17 4.36 -18.66
CA LEU A 196 -4.55 3.27 -19.43
C LEU A 196 -3.74 2.36 -18.50
N GLU A 197 -2.87 2.93 -17.68
CA GLU A 197 -2.03 2.22 -16.74
C GLU A 197 -2.86 1.50 -15.66
N TRP A 198 -3.98 2.11 -15.25
CA TRP A 198 -4.94 1.45 -14.36
C TRP A 198 -5.56 0.20 -15.01
N THR A 199 -6.05 0.32 -16.25
CA THR A 199 -6.64 -0.81 -16.98
C THR A 199 -5.61 -1.90 -17.23
N GLU A 200 -4.39 -1.57 -17.66
CA GLU A 200 -3.32 -2.55 -17.88
C GLU A 200 -2.94 -3.30 -16.58
N LEU A 201 -2.85 -2.57 -15.46
CA LEU A 201 -2.57 -3.18 -14.16
C LEU A 201 -3.67 -4.15 -13.73
N LEU A 202 -4.94 -3.76 -13.90
CA LEU A 202 -6.07 -4.65 -13.62
C LEU A 202 -6.07 -5.88 -14.51
N GLN A 203 -5.87 -5.70 -15.82
CA GLN A 203 -5.90 -6.80 -16.79
C GLN A 203 -4.73 -7.77 -16.59
N SER A 204 -3.55 -7.27 -16.18
CA SER A 204 -2.44 -8.14 -15.80
C SER A 204 -2.82 -9.08 -14.65
N ALA A 205 -3.44 -8.54 -13.59
CA ALA A 205 -3.85 -9.35 -12.44
C ALA A 205 -5.03 -10.28 -12.75
N VAL A 206 -5.98 -9.84 -13.59
CA VAL A 206 -7.06 -10.70 -14.11
C VAL A 206 -6.46 -11.86 -14.92
N GLY A 207 -5.49 -11.59 -15.79
CA GLY A 207 -4.79 -12.59 -16.58
C GLY A 207 -4.13 -13.66 -15.71
N THR A 208 -3.39 -13.26 -14.67
CA THR A 208 -2.77 -14.20 -13.72
C THR A 208 -3.80 -15.13 -13.06
N ILE A 209 -4.95 -14.59 -12.63
CA ILE A 209 -6.01 -15.39 -12.02
C ILE A 209 -6.67 -16.32 -13.05
N ARG A 210 -6.94 -15.83 -14.26
CA ARG A 210 -7.53 -16.62 -15.35
C ARG A 210 -6.61 -17.76 -15.78
N ASP A 211 -5.32 -17.50 -15.93
CA ASP A 211 -4.32 -18.51 -16.28
C ASP A 211 -4.28 -19.64 -15.25
N PHE A 212 -4.33 -19.30 -13.95
CA PHE A 212 -4.46 -20.27 -12.87
C PHE A 212 -5.74 -21.11 -12.98
N ILE A 213 -6.90 -20.48 -13.18
CA ILE A 213 -8.18 -21.21 -13.28
C ILE A 213 -8.29 -22.05 -14.56
N ASP A 214 -7.66 -21.62 -15.65
CA ASP A 214 -7.75 -22.30 -16.93
C ASP A 214 -6.70 -23.42 -17.07
N THR A 215 -5.56 -23.30 -16.38
CA THR A 215 -4.43 -24.24 -16.49
C THR A 215 -4.36 -25.20 -15.30
N ASP A 216 -4.45 -24.68 -14.08
CA ASP A 216 -4.12 -25.38 -12.84
C ASP A 216 -5.35 -25.71 -11.99
N TRP A 217 -6.46 -26.06 -12.63
CA TRP A 217 -7.73 -26.32 -11.94
C TRP A 217 -7.98 -27.81 -11.67
N PRO A 218 -8.52 -28.19 -10.49
CA PRO A 218 -8.79 -29.59 -10.19
C PRO A 218 -9.77 -30.26 -11.16
N SER A 219 -9.41 -31.48 -11.57
CA SER A 219 -10.25 -32.39 -12.36
C SER A 219 -10.63 -33.67 -11.61
N THR A 220 -10.07 -33.87 -10.42
CA THR A 220 -10.33 -35.03 -9.55
C THR A 220 -11.67 -34.89 -8.80
N PRO A 221 -12.23 -36.00 -8.28
CA PRO A 221 -13.39 -35.92 -7.39
C PRO A 221 -13.12 -34.99 -6.20
N PRO A 222 -14.10 -34.13 -5.82
CA PRO A 222 -13.97 -33.27 -4.65
C PRO A 222 -13.66 -34.00 -3.35
N ASP A 223 -12.62 -33.54 -2.66
CA ASP A 223 -12.28 -33.94 -1.29
C ASP A 223 -11.87 -32.72 -0.44
N GLY A 224 -11.87 -32.91 0.88
CA GLY A 224 -11.54 -31.84 1.83
C GLY A 224 -10.13 -31.25 1.64
N PRO A 225 -9.06 -32.06 1.55
CA PRO A 225 -7.70 -31.56 1.32
C PRO A 225 -7.58 -30.71 0.05
N THR A 226 -8.08 -31.20 -1.08
CA THR A 226 -8.05 -30.49 -2.38
C THR A 226 -8.86 -29.21 -2.32
N PHE A 227 -10.04 -29.24 -1.67
CA PHE A 227 -10.87 -28.06 -1.48
C PHE A 227 -10.14 -26.95 -0.69
N ASN A 228 -9.49 -27.30 0.42
CA ASN A 228 -8.75 -26.33 1.23
C ASN A 228 -7.51 -25.80 0.50
N ALA A 229 -6.76 -26.67 -0.18
CA ALA A 229 -5.60 -26.26 -0.98
C ALA A 229 -6.01 -25.32 -2.13
N LEU A 230 -7.14 -25.61 -2.80
CA LEU A 230 -7.68 -24.75 -3.85
C LEU A 230 -8.11 -23.39 -3.28
N LEU A 231 -8.74 -23.36 -2.11
CA LEU A 231 -9.14 -22.12 -1.47
C LEU A 231 -7.93 -21.24 -1.11
N GLU A 232 -6.87 -21.84 -0.55
CA GLU A 232 -5.60 -21.16 -0.29
C GLU A 232 -4.96 -20.63 -1.58
N ALA A 233 -4.95 -21.42 -2.65
CA ALA A 233 -4.45 -21.00 -3.95
C ALA A 233 -5.27 -19.82 -4.51
N ILE A 234 -6.60 -19.86 -4.43
CA ILE A 234 -7.47 -18.75 -4.85
C ILE A 234 -7.15 -17.48 -4.04
N ALA A 235 -7.00 -17.59 -2.72
CA ALA A 235 -6.70 -16.45 -1.85
C ALA A 235 -5.33 -15.83 -2.17
N ALA A 236 -4.34 -16.65 -2.53
CA ALA A 236 -3.01 -16.20 -2.94
C ALA A 236 -3.03 -15.53 -4.32
N HIS A 237 -3.63 -16.16 -5.34
CA HIS A 237 -3.65 -15.61 -6.71
C HIS A 237 -4.52 -14.36 -6.82
N SER A 238 -5.55 -14.21 -5.99
CA SER A 238 -6.40 -13.02 -5.96
C SER A 238 -5.84 -11.87 -5.11
N GLU A 239 -4.69 -12.04 -4.45
CA GLU A 239 -4.18 -11.12 -3.43
C GLU A 239 -4.01 -9.68 -3.93
N ASP A 240 -3.32 -9.52 -5.05
CA ASP A 240 -3.09 -8.20 -5.61
C ASP A 240 -4.40 -7.56 -6.05
N LEU A 241 -5.20 -8.29 -6.83
CA LEU A 241 -6.44 -7.77 -7.36
C LEU A 241 -7.43 -7.39 -6.27
N ARG A 242 -7.62 -8.21 -5.22
CA ARG A 242 -8.53 -7.88 -4.12
C ARG A 242 -8.08 -6.62 -3.38
N ARG A 243 -6.77 -6.43 -3.15
CA ARG A 243 -6.24 -5.21 -2.53
C ARG A 243 -6.44 -3.99 -3.43
N MET A 244 -6.22 -4.16 -4.74
CA MET A 244 -6.50 -3.11 -5.73
C MET A 244 -7.98 -2.70 -5.73
N MET A 245 -8.91 -3.67 -5.64
CA MET A 245 -10.35 -3.42 -5.51
C MET A 245 -10.67 -2.60 -4.25
N LEU A 246 -10.09 -2.96 -3.11
CA LEU A 246 -10.31 -2.25 -1.85
C LEU A 246 -9.81 -0.80 -1.91
N ILE A 247 -8.62 -0.59 -2.47
CA ILE A 247 -8.02 0.74 -2.68
C ILE A 247 -8.89 1.57 -3.64
N CYS A 248 -9.28 0.99 -4.79
CA CYS A 248 -10.11 1.65 -5.79
C CYS A 248 -11.49 2.01 -5.24
N GLY A 249 -12.15 1.12 -4.50
CA GLY A 249 -13.44 1.43 -3.87
C GLY A 249 -13.34 2.62 -2.90
N ARG A 250 -12.22 2.74 -2.18
CA ARG A 250 -12.02 3.81 -1.18
C ARG A 250 -11.69 5.17 -1.79
N TRP A 251 -10.83 5.21 -2.81
CA TRP A 251 -10.25 6.45 -3.32
C TRP A 251 -10.37 6.65 -4.83
N GLY A 252 -10.86 5.65 -5.55
CA GLY A 252 -10.93 5.67 -7.01
C GLY A 252 -11.87 6.74 -7.56
N THR A 253 -11.59 7.16 -8.79
CA THR A 253 -12.50 7.96 -9.61
C THR A 253 -13.66 7.09 -10.11
N ALA A 254 -14.70 7.73 -10.67
CA ALA A 254 -15.81 6.99 -11.27
C ALA A 254 -15.36 6.09 -12.43
N ASN A 255 -14.39 6.56 -13.24
CA ASN A 255 -13.82 5.77 -14.34
C ASN A 255 -13.03 4.58 -13.78
N ALA A 256 -12.17 4.79 -12.78
CA ALA A 256 -11.41 3.71 -12.17
C ALA A 256 -12.30 2.61 -11.56
N ILE A 257 -13.43 2.99 -10.95
CA ILE A 257 -14.42 2.05 -10.43
C ILE A 257 -15.13 1.30 -11.56
N SER A 258 -15.45 1.96 -12.67
CA SER A 258 -16.02 1.31 -13.85
C SER A 258 -15.07 0.24 -14.40
N GLU A 259 -13.78 0.54 -14.51
CA GLU A 259 -12.75 -0.42 -14.94
C GLU A 259 -12.55 -1.56 -13.93
N ALA A 260 -12.61 -1.27 -12.63
CA ALA A 260 -12.58 -2.30 -11.58
C ALA A 260 -13.78 -3.26 -11.68
N VAL A 261 -14.98 -2.73 -11.96
CA VAL A 261 -16.17 -3.53 -12.23
C VAL A 261 -16.02 -4.34 -13.52
N ALA A 262 -15.37 -3.80 -14.56
CA ALA A 262 -15.06 -4.56 -15.78
C ALA A 262 -14.11 -5.72 -15.49
N ALA A 263 -13.04 -5.52 -14.72
CA ALA A 263 -12.13 -6.58 -14.28
C ALA A 263 -12.84 -7.70 -13.50
N ILE A 264 -13.82 -7.37 -12.63
CA ILE A 264 -14.65 -8.37 -11.95
C ILE A 264 -15.49 -9.18 -12.95
N ARG A 265 -16.05 -8.54 -13.98
CA ARG A 265 -16.78 -9.25 -15.05
C ARG A 265 -15.85 -10.16 -15.83
N ASP A 266 -14.64 -9.70 -16.11
CA ASP A 266 -13.61 -10.44 -16.81
C ASP A 266 -13.07 -11.61 -15.98
N LEU A 267 -13.38 -11.73 -14.69
CA LEU A 267 -13.12 -12.93 -13.88
C LEU A 267 -14.27 -13.95 -13.86
N SER A 268 -15.49 -13.56 -14.24
CA SER A 268 -16.64 -14.46 -14.12
C SER A 268 -16.68 -15.51 -15.23
N TYR A 269 -17.04 -16.74 -14.84
CA TYR A 269 -17.21 -17.90 -15.71
C TYR A 269 -18.69 -18.19 -16.00
N ARG A 270 -19.61 -17.30 -15.60
CA ARG A 270 -21.07 -17.51 -15.72
C ARG A 270 -21.56 -17.74 -17.15
N GLY A 271 -20.82 -17.27 -18.16
CA GLY A 271 -21.07 -17.48 -19.58
C GLY A 271 -20.39 -18.72 -20.18
N ASP A 272 -19.48 -19.36 -19.44
CA ASP A 272 -18.65 -20.46 -19.91
C ASP A 272 -19.30 -21.81 -19.59
N VAL A 273 -19.69 -22.55 -20.63
CA VAL A 273 -20.19 -23.92 -20.46
C VAL A 273 -18.99 -24.86 -20.40
N ARG A 274 -18.50 -25.16 -19.19
CA ARG A 274 -17.46 -26.18 -18.97
C ARG A 274 -17.99 -27.36 -18.17
N SER A 275 -17.67 -28.58 -18.59
CA SER A 275 -17.96 -29.81 -17.86
C SER A 275 -17.05 -29.93 -16.62
N GLY A 276 -17.55 -30.55 -15.56
CA GLY A 276 -16.81 -30.75 -14.31
C GLY A 276 -17.71 -31.09 -13.13
N TYR A 277 -17.09 -31.27 -11.96
CA TYR A 277 -17.83 -31.41 -10.70
C TYR A 277 -18.45 -30.06 -10.31
N SER A 278 -19.72 -30.06 -9.88
CA SER A 278 -20.47 -28.85 -9.52
C SER A 278 -19.71 -27.94 -8.54
N LEU A 279 -19.03 -28.52 -7.55
CA LEU A 279 -18.21 -27.77 -6.60
C LEU A 279 -17.08 -27.00 -7.31
N TRP A 280 -16.33 -27.68 -8.18
CA TRP A 280 -15.23 -27.07 -8.92
C TRP A 280 -15.70 -26.03 -9.92
N THR A 281 -16.89 -26.19 -10.51
CA THR A 281 -17.46 -25.16 -11.37
C THR A 281 -17.84 -23.92 -10.58
N SER A 282 -18.48 -24.06 -9.42
CA SER A 282 -18.89 -22.93 -8.58
C SER A 282 -17.68 -22.21 -7.96
N MET A 283 -16.62 -22.96 -7.60
CA MET A 283 -15.39 -22.36 -7.05
C MET A 283 -14.64 -21.45 -8.04
N ARG A 284 -14.87 -21.56 -9.35
CA ARG A 284 -14.24 -20.67 -10.36
C ARG A 284 -14.73 -19.22 -10.23
N GLU A 285 -15.90 -19.00 -9.67
CA GLU A 285 -16.43 -17.65 -9.44
C GLU A 285 -15.82 -16.98 -8.22
N LEU A 286 -15.19 -17.74 -7.29
CA LEU A 286 -14.72 -17.19 -6.01
C LEU A 286 -13.76 -16.00 -6.14
N PRO A 287 -12.79 -15.96 -7.07
CA PRO A 287 -11.96 -14.77 -7.27
C PRO A 287 -12.79 -13.53 -7.62
N ALA A 288 -13.82 -13.67 -8.46
CA ALA A 288 -14.73 -12.57 -8.80
C ALA A 288 -15.57 -12.15 -7.58
N VAL A 289 -16.06 -13.10 -6.78
CA VAL A 289 -16.80 -12.81 -5.54
C VAL A 289 -15.93 -12.03 -4.54
N ILE A 290 -14.70 -12.50 -4.27
CA ILE A 290 -13.79 -11.85 -3.32
C ILE A 290 -13.45 -10.43 -3.78
N CYS A 291 -13.10 -10.25 -5.06
CA CYS A 291 -12.81 -8.94 -5.63
C CYS A 291 -14.02 -7.99 -5.56
N PHE A 292 -15.22 -8.50 -5.82
CA PHE A 292 -16.47 -7.75 -5.67
C PHE A 292 -16.70 -7.30 -4.22
N TYR A 293 -16.56 -8.19 -3.24
CA TYR A 293 -16.71 -7.86 -1.82
C TYR A 293 -15.71 -6.78 -1.39
N TRP A 294 -14.46 -6.86 -1.85
CA TRP A 294 -13.42 -5.87 -1.53
C TRP A 294 -13.70 -4.51 -2.17
N LEU A 295 -14.21 -4.47 -3.40
CA LEU A 295 -14.60 -3.22 -4.05
C LEU A 295 -15.77 -2.55 -3.32
N VAL A 296 -16.77 -3.35 -2.91
CA VAL A 296 -17.90 -2.89 -2.09
C VAL A 296 -17.40 -2.38 -0.74
N ALA A 297 -16.55 -3.13 -0.04
CA ALA A 297 -15.96 -2.71 1.23
C ALA A 297 -15.21 -1.37 1.10
N GLY A 298 -14.40 -1.20 0.05
CA GLY A 298 -13.71 0.06 -0.22
C GLY A 298 -14.70 1.22 -0.35
N SER A 299 -15.79 1.01 -1.09
CA SER A 299 -16.84 2.03 -1.29
C SER A 299 -17.64 2.34 -0.02
N ILE A 300 -17.87 1.36 0.86
CA ILE A 300 -18.51 1.61 2.17
C ILE A 300 -17.57 2.43 3.06
N ALA A 301 -16.28 2.11 3.06
CA ALA A 301 -15.27 2.89 3.77
C ALA A 301 -15.12 4.31 3.22
N ARG A 302 -15.51 4.56 1.96
CA ARG A 302 -15.63 5.89 1.35
C ARG A 302 -16.74 6.75 1.97
N ASP A 303 -17.71 6.12 2.60
CA ASP A 303 -18.95 6.74 3.08
C ASP A 303 -19.82 7.32 1.95
N ASP A 304 -19.73 6.70 0.77
CA ASP A 304 -20.47 7.10 -0.44
C ASP A 304 -21.29 5.93 -0.95
N LEU A 305 -22.50 5.80 -0.39
CA LEU A 305 -23.40 4.69 -0.70
C LEU A 305 -23.95 4.73 -2.13
N THR A 306 -23.88 5.88 -2.82
CA THR A 306 -24.29 5.99 -4.23
C THR A 306 -23.33 5.20 -5.12
N VAL A 307 -22.01 5.34 -4.86
CA VAL A 307 -20.98 4.53 -5.50
C VAL A 307 -21.18 3.05 -5.17
N THR A 308 -21.42 2.71 -3.90
CA THR A 308 -21.70 1.33 -3.48
C THR A 308 -22.88 0.73 -4.24
N LYS A 309 -23.99 1.48 -4.34
CA LYS A 309 -25.17 1.07 -5.12
C LYS A 309 -24.82 0.83 -6.59
N GLY A 310 -24.01 1.69 -7.19
CA GLY A 310 -23.53 1.54 -8.57
C GLY A 310 -22.76 0.23 -8.79
N ILE A 311 -21.91 -0.15 -7.84
CA ILE A 311 -21.16 -1.42 -7.87
C ILE A 311 -22.10 -2.62 -7.70
N LEU A 312 -22.96 -2.62 -6.67
CA LEU A 312 -23.89 -3.73 -6.38
C LEU A 312 -24.84 -4.03 -7.56
N THR A 313 -25.36 -2.96 -8.19
CA THR A 313 -26.37 -3.06 -9.25
C THR A 313 -25.81 -3.13 -10.67
N SER A 314 -24.49 -2.98 -10.83
CA SER A 314 -23.82 -3.24 -12.10
C SER A 314 -24.13 -4.64 -12.60
N THR A 315 -24.39 -4.81 -13.89
CA THR A 315 -24.86 -6.10 -14.42
C THR A 315 -23.74 -6.95 -14.98
N ILE A 316 -23.92 -8.26 -14.91
CA ILE A 316 -23.10 -9.26 -15.61
C ILE A 316 -23.99 -10.14 -16.49
N SER A 317 -23.45 -10.60 -17.63
CA SER A 317 -24.16 -11.40 -18.62
C SER A 317 -23.65 -12.84 -18.62
N ASN A 318 -24.54 -13.81 -18.81
CA ASN A 318 -24.18 -15.20 -19.12
C ASN A 318 -24.41 -15.55 -20.61
N GLY A 319 -24.50 -14.53 -21.48
CA GLY A 319 -24.82 -14.69 -22.90
C GLY A 319 -26.32 -14.83 -23.21
N ARG A 320 -27.17 -15.15 -22.22
CA ARG A 320 -28.63 -15.27 -22.38
C ARG A 320 -29.43 -14.23 -21.59
N SER A 321 -28.98 -13.92 -20.39
CA SER A 321 -29.61 -12.96 -19.49
C SER A 321 -28.56 -12.12 -18.76
N ARG A 322 -29.00 -10.93 -18.33
CA ARG A 322 -28.23 -10.05 -17.45
C ARG A 322 -28.79 -10.11 -16.05
N ALA A 323 -27.91 -10.12 -15.05
CA ALA A 323 -28.27 -10.04 -13.65
C ALA A 323 -27.37 -9.04 -12.92
N PRO A 324 -27.86 -8.34 -11.89
CA PRO A 324 -27.02 -7.55 -10.99
C PRO A 324 -25.88 -8.39 -10.40
N LEU A 325 -24.68 -7.81 -10.27
CA LEU A 325 -23.50 -8.46 -9.69
C LEU A 325 -23.81 -9.01 -8.31
N VAL A 326 -24.48 -8.23 -7.46
CA VAL A 326 -24.87 -8.65 -6.10
C VAL A 326 -25.62 -9.98 -6.10
N THR A 327 -26.52 -10.20 -7.06
CA THR A 327 -27.24 -11.47 -7.18
C THR A 327 -26.38 -12.55 -7.85
N ALA A 328 -25.80 -12.24 -9.01
CA ALA A 328 -25.12 -13.21 -9.86
C ALA A 328 -23.93 -13.88 -9.17
N LEU A 329 -23.14 -13.11 -8.42
CA LEU A 329 -21.95 -13.59 -7.72
C LEU A 329 -22.30 -14.35 -6.43
N ASN A 330 -23.34 -13.94 -5.71
CA ASN A 330 -23.77 -14.65 -4.50
C ASN A 330 -24.42 -16.01 -4.77
N PHE A 331 -25.07 -16.19 -5.92
CA PHE A 331 -25.58 -17.51 -6.32
C PHE A 331 -24.46 -18.56 -6.41
N ALA A 332 -23.24 -18.17 -6.80
CA ALA A 332 -22.12 -19.10 -6.88
C ALA A 332 -21.68 -19.64 -5.51
N LEU A 333 -22.00 -18.93 -4.41
CA LEU A 333 -21.66 -19.35 -3.06
C LEU A 333 -22.63 -20.41 -2.50
N ASP A 334 -23.86 -20.46 -3.02
CA ASP A 334 -24.94 -21.33 -2.54
C ASP A 334 -24.65 -22.82 -2.85
N ASP A 335 -23.97 -23.08 -3.97
CA ASP A 335 -23.62 -24.44 -4.42
C ASP A 335 -22.41 -25.05 -3.67
N ILE A 336 -21.75 -24.28 -2.79
CA ILE A 336 -20.50 -24.68 -2.15
C ILE A 336 -20.75 -25.19 -0.72
N ASN A 337 -20.29 -26.41 -0.43
CA ASN A 337 -20.33 -26.95 0.94
C ASN A 337 -19.15 -26.44 1.78
N TRP A 338 -19.34 -25.27 2.39
CA TRP A 338 -18.34 -24.59 3.22
C TRP A 338 -17.94 -25.33 4.50
N LYS A 339 -18.69 -26.36 4.92
CA LYS A 339 -18.33 -27.19 6.09
C LYS A 339 -17.06 -28.03 5.88
N ALA A 340 -16.57 -28.13 4.65
CA ALA A 340 -15.29 -28.77 4.34
C ALA A 340 -14.06 -27.91 4.70
N MET A 341 -14.24 -26.66 5.12
CA MET A 341 -13.16 -25.77 5.54
C MET A 341 -12.51 -26.25 6.84
N LYS A 342 -11.21 -26.50 6.78
CA LYS A 342 -10.41 -27.01 7.89
C LYS A 342 -10.37 -25.98 9.02
N GLY A 343 -10.78 -26.40 10.22
CA GLY A 343 -10.77 -25.58 11.44
C GLY A 343 -11.99 -24.67 11.61
N LEU A 344 -12.91 -24.62 10.64
CA LEU A 344 -14.13 -23.81 10.68
C LEU A 344 -15.42 -24.64 10.60
N GLU A 345 -15.34 -25.96 10.80
CA GLU A 345 -16.45 -26.91 10.60
C GLU A 345 -17.66 -26.58 11.50
N ARG A 346 -17.41 -25.96 12.66
CA ARG A 346 -18.43 -25.57 13.65
C ARG A 346 -19.06 -24.21 13.38
N HIS A 347 -18.48 -23.37 12.52
CA HIS A 347 -19.04 -22.05 12.20
C HIS A 347 -20.23 -22.17 11.25
N TYR A 348 -21.27 -21.36 11.45
CA TYR A 348 -22.46 -21.42 10.59
C TYR A 348 -22.15 -20.95 9.16
N TYR A 349 -21.35 -19.89 9.02
CA TYR A 349 -20.82 -19.39 7.74
C TYR A 349 -19.28 -19.40 7.73
N PRO A 350 -18.63 -20.57 7.57
CA PRO A 350 -17.17 -20.70 7.56
C PRO A 350 -16.47 -19.73 6.59
N GLN A 351 -17.06 -19.53 5.41
CA GLN A 351 -16.54 -18.65 4.37
C GLN A 351 -16.50 -17.18 4.77
N SER A 352 -17.49 -16.74 5.55
CA SER A 352 -17.55 -15.36 6.04
C SER A 352 -16.44 -15.10 7.05
N VAL A 353 -16.23 -16.04 7.98
CA VAL A 353 -15.12 -15.98 8.96
C VAL A 353 -13.77 -15.91 8.24
N TYR A 354 -13.55 -16.79 7.26
CA TYR A 354 -12.31 -16.83 6.48
C TYR A 354 -12.05 -15.53 5.72
N ALA A 355 -13.07 -15.00 5.03
CA ALA A 355 -12.96 -13.73 4.33
C ALA A 355 -12.79 -12.53 5.27
N GLY A 356 -13.39 -12.57 6.47
CA GLY A 356 -13.18 -11.57 7.52
C GLY A 356 -11.71 -11.51 7.97
N GLU A 357 -11.06 -12.66 8.17
CA GLU A 357 -9.62 -12.71 8.50
C GLU A 357 -8.75 -12.16 7.36
N MET A 358 -9.09 -12.46 6.09
CA MET A 358 -8.41 -11.83 4.94
C MET A 358 -8.61 -10.31 4.92
N MET A 359 -9.82 -9.82 5.18
CA MET A 359 -10.12 -8.39 5.21
C MET A 359 -9.32 -7.66 6.30
N LYS A 360 -9.12 -8.25 7.48
CA LYS A 360 -8.27 -7.68 8.54
C LYS A 360 -6.84 -7.43 8.06
N LEU A 361 -6.29 -8.35 7.27
CA LEU A 361 -4.94 -8.21 6.70
C LEU A 361 -4.88 -7.13 5.62
N ASP A 362 -5.92 -7.01 4.80
CA ASP A 362 -5.93 -6.08 3.66
C ASP A 362 -6.36 -4.66 4.01
N ALA A 363 -7.18 -4.49 5.03
CA ALA A 363 -7.72 -3.18 5.40
C ALA A 363 -6.62 -2.17 5.81
N ARG A 364 -5.42 -2.64 6.16
CA ARG A 364 -4.24 -1.77 6.32
C ARG A 364 -3.90 -0.97 5.05
N PHE A 365 -4.20 -1.51 3.87
CA PHE A 365 -3.98 -0.81 2.61
C PHE A 365 -4.98 0.34 2.39
N ILE A 366 -6.09 0.38 3.13
CA ILE A 366 -6.98 1.55 3.19
C ILE A 366 -6.88 2.31 4.52
N ALA A 367 -5.76 2.14 5.23
CA ALA A 367 -5.44 2.80 6.49
C ALA A 367 -6.46 2.53 7.62
N LEU A 368 -6.99 1.31 7.67
CA LEU A 368 -7.84 0.85 8.77
C LEU A 368 -7.06 -0.10 9.70
N ASN A 369 -7.36 -0.01 10.99
CA ASN A 369 -6.90 -0.98 11.98
C ASN A 369 -7.83 -2.20 11.99
N GLU A 370 -7.43 -3.25 12.71
CA GLU A 370 -8.16 -4.53 12.75
C GLU A 370 -9.61 -4.40 13.24
N GLN A 371 -9.87 -3.55 14.25
CA GLN A 371 -11.22 -3.31 14.76
C GLN A 371 -12.12 -2.71 13.67
N ARG A 372 -11.65 -1.67 12.98
CA ARG A 372 -12.41 -1.04 11.90
C ARG A 372 -12.53 -1.94 10.67
N ALA A 373 -11.54 -2.81 10.42
CA ALA A 373 -11.60 -3.81 9.36
C ALA A 373 -12.70 -4.85 9.61
N THR A 374 -12.81 -5.32 10.85
CA THR A 374 -13.86 -6.26 11.28
C THR A 374 -15.24 -5.65 11.06
N GLN A 375 -15.43 -4.41 11.53
CA GLN A 375 -16.69 -3.69 11.36
C GLN A 375 -17.01 -3.44 9.87
N LEU A 376 -16.01 -3.04 9.07
CA LEU A 376 -16.18 -2.82 7.64
C LEU A 376 -16.62 -4.10 6.92
N TYR A 377 -16.02 -5.24 7.23
CA TYR A 377 -16.39 -6.51 6.61
C TYR A 377 -17.83 -6.90 6.98
N ALA A 378 -18.20 -6.79 8.26
CA ALA A 378 -19.55 -7.07 8.72
C ALA A 378 -20.59 -6.16 8.05
N ASP A 379 -20.30 -4.86 7.92
CA ASP A 379 -21.16 -3.90 7.22
C ASP A 379 -21.26 -4.22 5.71
N THR A 380 -20.17 -4.70 5.11
CA THR A 380 -20.11 -5.12 3.70
C THR A 380 -21.01 -6.32 3.44
N GLU A 381 -20.87 -7.39 4.22
CA GLU A 381 -21.69 -8.58 4.08
C GLU A 381 -23.17 -8.26 4.35
N HIS A 382 -23.45 -7.49 5.41
CA HIS A 382 -24.82 -7.15 5.75
C HIS A 382 -25.49 -6.35 4.63
N LEU A 383 -24.80 -5.35 4.05
CA LEU A 383 -25.36 -4.56 2.95
C LEU A 383 -25.57 -5.41 1.68
N ILE A 384 -24.62 -6.30 1.36
CA ILE A 384 -24.75 -7.25 0.24
C ILE A 384 -25.98 -8.14 0.45
N SER A 385 -26.18 -8.70 1.65
CA SER A 385 -27.33 -9.52 2.00
C SER A 385 -28.65 -8.77 1.87
N LEU A 386 -28.71 -7.51 2.32
CA LEU A 386 -29.93 -6.69 2.23
C LEU A 386 -30.28 -6.34 0.78
N GLU A 387 -29.29 -5.91 -0.02
CA GLU A 387 -29.53 -5.60 -1.43
C GLU A 387 -29.85 -6.87 -2.23
N PHE A 388 -29.21 -8.01 -1.93
CA PHE A 388 -29.58 -9.30 -2.50
C PHE A 388 -31.03 -9.65 -2.16
N ALA A 389 -31.43 -9.55 -0.88
CA ALA A 389 -32.78 -9.83 -0.42
C ALA A 389 -33.82 -8.97 -1.15
N TYR A 390 -33.55 -7.67 -1.33
CA TYR A 390 -34.40 -6.79 -2.12
C TYR A 390 -34.58 -7.28 -3.57
N GLN A 391 -33.48 -7.58 -4.27
CA GLN A 391 -33.54 -8.06 -5.66
C GLN A 391 -34.25 -9.41 -5.76
N ARG A 392 -33.98 -10.32 -4.81
CA ARG A 392 -34.58 -11.64 -4.73
C ARG A 392 -36.08 -11.59 -4.47
N LEU A 393 -36.52 -10.74 -3.55
CA LEU A 393 -37.95 -10.57 -3.21
C LEU A 393 -38.75 -10.21 -4.47
N ARG A 394 -38.26 -9.22 -5.23
CA ARG A 394 -38.90 -8.81 -6.49
C ARG A 394 -38.92 -9.92 -7.54
N GLU A 395 -37.87 -10.71 -7.61
CA GLU A 395 -37.83 -11.85 -8.53
C GLU A 395 -38.81 -12.95 -8.11
N ALA A 396 -38.90 -13.25 -6.81
CA ALA A 396 -39.84 -14.18 -6.21
C ALA A 396 -41.29 -13.76 -6.47
N GLU A 397 -41.63 -12.49 -6.25
CA GLU A 397 -42.95 -11.93 -6.57
C GLU A 397 -43.29 -12.05 -8.06
N ARG A 398 -42.30 -11.88 -8.94
CA ARG A 398 -42.50 -11.93 -10.40
C ARG A 398 -42.65 -13.36 -10.95
N THR A 399 -41.98 -14.34 -10.34
CA THR A 399 -41.80 -15.68 -10.95
C THR A 399 -42.28 -16.83 -10.07
N GLY A 400 -42.60 -16.58 -8.81
CA GLY A 400 -42.99 -17.60 -7.83
C GLY A 400 -41.84 -18.46 -7.30
N ILE A 401 -40.58 -18.11 -7.59
CA ILE A 401 -39.42 -18.84 -7.09
C ILE A 401 -39.22 -18.62 -5.58
N TRP A 402 -38.62 -19.61 -4.92
CA TRP A 402 -38.38 -19.59 -3.47
C TRP A 402 -37.44 -18.44 -3.04
N PHE A 403 -37.77 -17.76 -1.95
CA PHE A 403 -36.93 -16.71 -1.38
C PHE A 403 -35.79 -17.29 -0.53
N TRP A 404 -34.58 -16.84 -0.82
CA TRP A 404 -33.42 -17.06 0.05
C TRP A 404 -32.52 -15.83 -0.01
N ALA A 405 -31.63 -15.66 0.95
CA ALA A 405 -30.63 -14.60 0.90
C ALA A 405 -29.36 -15.05 1.63
N PRO A 406 -28.17 -14.59 1.18
CA PRO A 406 -26.93 -14.95 1.84
C PRO A 406 -26.90 -14.40 3.27
N GLY A 407 -26.24 -15.13 4.16
CA GLY A 407 -25.90 -14.67 5.51
C GLY A 407 -24.39 -14.63 5.69
N GLY A 408 -23.96 -14.23 6.88
CA GLY A 408 -22.56 -14.16 7.25
C GLY A 408 -22.37 -14.23 8.77
N ASP A 409 -21.12 -14.27 9.21
CA ASP A 409 -20.72 -14.30 10.61
C ASP A 409 -21.21 -13.06 11.37
N PHE A 410 -21.45 -11.94 10.64
CA PHE A 410 -22.07 -10.73 11.18
C PHE A 410 -23.40 -10.97 11.91
N LEU A 411 -24.12 -12.06 11.62
CA LEU A 411 -25.37 -12.42 12.29
C LEU A 411 -25.17 -12.81 13.77
N TRP A 412 -23.95 -13.22 14.14
CA TRP A 412 -23.55 -13.50 15.53
C TRP A 412 -22.65 -12.39 16.11
N ASP A 413 -22.30 -11.38 15.33
CA ASP A 413 -21.52 -10.23 15.79
C ASP A 413 -22.41 -9.22 16.53
N THR A 414 -22.05 -8.99 17.79
CA THR A 414 -22.73 -8.06 18.71
C THR A 414 -22.10 -6.67 18.72
N SER A 415 -21.03 -6.46 17.96
CA SER A 415 -20.37 -5.17 17.82
C SER A 415 -21.30 -4.14 17.16
N PRO A 416 -21.14 -2.83 17.45
CA PRO A 416 -21.88 -1.79 16.75
C PRO A 416 -21.65 -1.90 15.23
N ARG A 417 -22.72 -1.99 14.45
CA ARG A 417 -22.70 -2.13 12.99
C ARG A 417 -23.60 -1.09 12.35
N ARG A 418 -23.19 -0.59 11.19
CA ARG A 418 -23.85 0.54 10.51
C ARG A 418 -25.29 0.24 10.10
N PHE A 419 -25.58 -1.03 9.79
CA PHE A 419 -26.87 -1.44 9.23
C PHE A 419 -27.69 -2.36 10.15
N ALA A 420 -27.30 -2.53 11.42
CA ALA A 420 -28.00 -3.41 12.35
C ALA A 420 -29.31 -2.81 12.93
N GLY A 421 -29.41 -1.48 13.00
CA GLY A 421 -30.55 -0.79 13.61
C GLY A 421 -31.66 -0.35 12.63
N LEU A 422 -31.66 -0.80 11.37
CA LEU A 422 -32.45 -0.18 10.29
C LEU A 422 -33.97 -0.11 10.56
N SER A 423 -34.56 -1.06 11.28
CA SER A 423 -36.00 -0.98 11.60
C SER A 423 -36.35 0.05 12.67
N GLU A 424 -35.40 0.42 13.52
CA GLU A 424 -35.61 1.37 14.62
C GLU A 424 -35.09 2.76 14.25
N GLU A 425 -33.95 2.82 13.56
CA GLU A 425 -33.23 4.05 13.18
C GLU A 425 -33.71 4.63 11.85
N GLY A 426 -34.44 3.84 11.05
CA GLY A 426 -34.87 4.20 9.70
C GLY A 426 -33.83 3.85 8.62
N TYR A 427 -34.20 4.10 7.36
CA TYR A 427 -33.44 3.63 6.19
C TYR A 427 -32.64 4.71 5.47
N SER A 428 -32.68 5.97 5.92
CA SER A 428 -31.76 7.01 5.44
C SER A 428 -30.43 6.78 6.17
N PRO A 429 -29.34 6.38 5.49
CA PRO A 429 -28.90 6.87 4.16
C PRO A 429 -29.04 5.88 2.98
N LEU A 430 -29.51 4.65 3.19
CA LEU A 430 -29.61 3.63 2.13
C LEU A 430 -30.56 4.04 1.01
N ILE A 431 -31.77 4.49 1.36
CA ILE A 431 -32.78 4.86 0.36
C ILE A 431 -32.40 6.11 -0.42
N GLU A 432 -31.65 7.04 0.18
CA GLU A 432 -31.15 8.25 -0.48
C GLU A 432 -30.12 7.91 -1.56
N ALA A 433 -29.29 6.89 -1.32
CA ALA A 433 -28.39 6.32 -2.31
C ALA A 433 -29.10 5.45 -3.37
N GLY A 434 -30.41 5.23 -3.24
CA GLY A 434 -31.20 4.37 -4.11
C GLY A 434 -31.01 2.87 -3.86
N LEU A 435 -30.43 2.48 -2.72
CA LEU A 435 -30.35 1.09 -2.27
C LEU A 435 -31.73 0.59 -1.83
N LEU A 436 -31.94 -0.71 -1.89
CA LEU A 436 -33.19 -1.36 -1.48
C LEU A 436 -34.42 -0.79 -2.19
N GLY A 437 -34.25 -0.33 -3.44
CA GLY A 437 -35.31 0.27 -4.26
C GLY A 437 -35.57 1.75 -4.03
N GLY A 438 -34.82 2.41 -3.13
CA GLY A 438 -34.91 3.86 -2.93
C GLY A 438 -36.19 4.34 -2.26
N SER A 439 -36.91 3.45 -1.57
CA SER A 439 -38.10 3.80 -0.80
C SER A 439 -38.13 3.04 0.53
N GLU A 440 -38.72 3.66 1.55
CA GLU A 440 -38.92 3.02 2.85
C GLU A 440 -39.77 1.76 2.76
N ALA A 441 -40.81 1.76 1.92
CA ALA A 441 -41.68 0.61 1.70
C ALA A 441 -40.90 -0.60 1.14
N SER A 442 -40.08 -0.39 0.11
CA SER A 442 -39.28 -1.47 -0.48
C SER A 442 -38.16 -1.95 0.46
N ALA A 443 -37.52 -1.03 1.18
CA ALA A 443 -36.49 -1.38 2.17
C ALA A 443 -37.07 -2.19 3.35
N SER A 444 -38.25 -1.79 3.84
CA SER A 444 -38.95 -2.51 4.91
C SER A 444 -39.39 -3.90 4.49
N ALA A 445 -39.96 -4.05 3.29
CA ALA A 445 -40.35 -5.35 2.75
C ALA A 445 -39.16 -6.29 2.58
N ALA A 446 -38.03 -5.79 2.04
CA ALA A 446 -36.80 -6.56 1.89
C ALA A 446 -36.23 -7.02 3.25
N LEU A 447 -36.17 -6.12 4.23
CA LEU A 447 -35.70 -6.45 5.58
C LEU A 447 -36.61 -7.47 6.28
N GLN A 448 -37.92 -7.33 6.13
CA GLN A 448 -38.87 -8.29 6.69
C GLN A 448 -38.70 -9.69 6.08
N ALA A 449 -38.65 -9.77 4.75
CA ALA A 449 -38.42 -11.05 4.05
C ALA A 449 -37.09 -11.68 4.46
N TYR A 450 -36.03 -10.87 4.61
CA TYR A 450 -34.74 -11.34 5.10
C TYR A 450 -34.82 -11.90 6.52
N ARG A 451 -35.46 -11.19 7.46
CA ARG A 451 -35.67 -11.67 8.84
C ARG A 451 -36.49 -12.96 8.90
N GLU A 452 -37.53 -13.08 8.08
CA GLU A 452 -38.36 -14.29 8.01
C GLU A 452 -37.55 -15.49 7.51
N HIS A 453 -36.71 -15.30 6.49
CA HIS A 453 -35.79 -16.32 5.99
C HIS A 453 -34.80 -16.79 7.07
N LEU A 454 -34.21 -15.86 7.84
CA LEU A 454 -33.25 -16.19 8.88
C LEU A 454 -33.87 -16.93 10.08
N LYS A 455 -35.15 -16.68 10.41
CA LYS A 455 -35.88 -17.46 11.44
C LYS A 455 -35.97 -18.95 11.11
N GLY A 456 -35.99 -19.31 9.82
CA GLY A 456 -35.97 -20.71 9.38
C GLY A 456 -34.64 -21.42 9.56
N HIS A 457 -33.54 -20.68 9.77
CA HIS A 457 -32.16 -21.17 9.73
C HIS A 457 -31.56 -21.47 11.12
N SER A 458 -32.17 -21.00 12.21
CA SER A 458 -31.74 -21.32 13.58
C SER A 458 -32.84 -21.08 14.63
N GLY A 459 -33.04 -22.05 15.53
CA GLY A 459 -33.91 -21.95 16.71
C GLY A 459 -33.37 -21.05 17.84
N PHE A 460 -32.41 -20.16 17.55
CA PHE A 460 -31.77 -19.27 18.51
C PHE A 460 -31.35 -17.98 17.79
N LEU A 461 -32.27 -17.02 17.68
CA LEU A 461 -31.92 -15.63 17.39
C LEU A 461 -32.15 -14.82 18.67
N ARG A 462 -31.07 -14.64 19.45
CA ARG A 462 -30.95 -13.46 20.31
C ARG A 462 -30.19 -12.43 19.51
N LEU A 463 -30.91 -11.41 19.05
CA LEU A 463 -30.53 -9.99 18.93
C LEU A 463 -31.13 -9.37 17.68
N ALA A 464 -31.51 -8.12 17.86
CA ALA A 464 -32.07 -7.22 16.88
C ALA A 464 -31.15 -7.12 15.64
N ILE A 465 -31.54 -7.83 14.58
CA ILE A 465 -31.32 -7.40 13.19
C ILE A 465 -32.45 -6.44 12.90
#